data_AF-A0A9W4P7E0-F1
#
_entry.id   AF-A0A9W4P7E0-F1
#
_cell.length_a   1.000
_cell.length_b   1.000
_cell.length_c   1.000
_cell.angle_alpha   90.00
_cell.angle_beta   90.00
_cell.angle_gamma   90.00
#
_symmetry.space_group_name_H-M   'P 1'
#
loop_
_entity.id
_entity.type
_entity.pdbx_description
1 polymer ?
#
loop_
_entity_poly.entity_id
_entity_poly.type
_entity_poly.pdbx_seq_one_letter_code
_entity_poly.pdbx_strand_id
1 'polypeptide(L)'
;MPRSDQVLYKLPRSSRKLSSTAHSISFRIYLTLNTSLEQPRYPLFEMKTILLSVLLPALASAAVTSGKFTALSFNVAGLPSLFQSNDVNGTKSENAKQLGTYFSKYGYDIINMQEDFNYHAYIYETDNHAYRTATSGGAAIGSGLNTISTHDWVDFTRVKWSRCSDASGSDCLTPKGFTFMRWNPADGVYVDFYNLHADAGTEDEDETARNSNLQQVADYIDTWSTGNAVVVMGDTNSRYTRAKDTAIRVFKSQNSLADPWVELEKDGVYPTTGADALLCDNPSSVQTCETVDKVLYRGSNVATLKAESFVYDGGKFTNTDPKYLGDILSDHNPILVNFTWSLSASLRQSQFSGGPHGTWFNDLPSIPSSLAASVITFSGAERLDAVALELKDGTSFSHGGTGGTKVSLTLDSGEYWTETKLCTGQYNSHTRNFYIKATTSTGKTLEAGTSTDSCQTFTAPDGFAVVGFMGQAEDEIDQLALVYAAY
;
A
#
# COMPACT_ATOMS: atom_id res chain seq x y z
N MET A 1 2.85 -4.03 -26.62
CA MET A 1 2.50 -5.36 -26.06
C MET A 1 1.54 -5.12 -24.90
N PRO A 2 0.35 -5.72 -24.87
CA PRO A 2 -0.66 -5.35 -23.88
C PRO A 2 -0.25 -5.90 -22.51
N ARG A 3 -0.25 -5.01 -21.51
CA ARG A 3 -0.04 -5.34 -20.09
C ARG A 3 -1.31 -6.04 -19.58
N SER A 4 -1.13 -7.16 -18.89
CA SER A 4 -2.22 -7.93 -18.27
C SER A 4 -2.56 -7.33 -16.91
N ASP A 5 -3.77 -6.80 -16.78
CA ASP A 5 -4.33 -6.32 -15.51
C ASP A 5 -4.71 -7.50 -14.61
N GLN A 6 -4.29 -7.43 -13.34
CA GLN A 6 -4.61 -8.42 -12.33
C GLN A 6 -5.95 -8.08 -11.66
N VAL A 7 -6.93 -8.97 -11.82
CA VAL A 7 -8.22 -8.93 -11.15
C VAL A 7 -8.07 -9.39 -9.69
N LEU A 8 -8.41 -8.51 -8.75
CA LEU A 8 -8.60 -8.84 -7.33
C LEU A 8 -9.84 -9.75 -7.17
N TYR A 9 -9.63 -11.02 -6.80
CA TYR A 9 -10.73 -11.92 -6.44
C TYR A 9 -10.98 -11.91 -4.92
N LYS A 10 -12.16 -11.43 -4.53
CA LYS A 10 -12.74 -11.67 -3.20
C LYS A 10 -13.55 -12.97 -3.27
N LEU A 11 -13.05 -14.06 -2.70
CA LEU A 11 -13.78 -15.34 -2.68
C LEU A 11 -14.76 -15.41 -1.49
N PRO A 12 -16.03 -15.79 -1.72
CA PRO A 12 -16.98 -16.03 -0.63
C PRO A 12 -16.80 -17.43 -0.04
N ARG A 13 -16.93 -17.52 1.29
CA ARG A 13 -16.97 -18.78 2.06
C ARG A 13 -18.15 -19.65 1.57
N SER A 14 -17.88 -20.90 1.20
CA SER A 14 -18.93 -21.92 1.10
C SER A 14 -18.61 -23.15 1.97
N SER A 15 -19.60 -23.53 2.76
CA SER A 15 -19.63 -24.72 3.60
C SER A 15 -19.82 -25.98 2.75
N ARG A 16 -18.98 -27.00 2.99
CA ARG A 16 -19.12 -28.34 2.40
C ARG A 16 -20.43 -29.02 2.81
N LYS A 17 -21.11 -29.65 1.84
CA LYS A 17 -21.73 -30.98 2.01
C LYS A 17 -21.50 -31.81 0.74
N LEU A 18 -21.07 -33.04 0.96
CA LEU A 18 -20.73 -34.06 -0.05
C LEU A 18 -21.98 -34.61 -0.75
N SER A 19 -21.79 -35.08 -2.00
CA SER A 19 -22.07 -36.46 -2.48
C SER A 19 -22.83 -36.57 -3.81
N SER A 20 -22.13 -37.17 -4.77
CA SER A 20 -22.54 -38.23 -5.73
C SER A 20 -23.57 -37.96 -6.85
N THR A 21 -23.06 -38.11 -8.08
CA THR A 21 -23.61 -38.82 -9.27
C THR A 21 -24.98 -38.46 -9.84
N ALA A 22 -24.93 -37.80 -11.00
CA ALA A 22 -25.33 -38.27 -12.33
C ALA A 22 -26.77 -38.76 -12.63
N HIS A 23 -27.21 -38.31 -13.82
CA HIS A 23 -28.28 -38.77 -14.71
C HIS A 23 -29.67 -38.11 -14.63
N SER A 24 -29.93 -37.38 -15.72
CA SER A 24 -31.21 -37.05 -16.34
C SER A 24 -32.23 -38.20 -16.30
N ILE A 25 -33.51 -37.89 -16.11
CA ILE A 25 -34.65 -38.38 -16.91
C ILE A 25 -35.91 -37.57 -16.53
N SER A 26 -36.52 -36.96 -17.54
CA SER A 26 -37.86 -36.37 -17.52
C SER A 26 -38.94 -37.45 -17.37
N PHE A 27 -39.97 -37.20 -16.57
CA PHE A 27 -41.31 -37.76 -16.82
C PHE A 27 -42.41 -36.78 -16.36
N ARG A 28 -43.23 -36.33 -17.31
CA ARG A 28 -44.56 -35.73 -17.07
C ARG A 28 -45.57 -36.87 -16.96
N ILE A 29 -46.37 -36.88 -15.91
CA ILE A 29 -47.68 -37.56 -15.90
C ILE A 29 -48.69 -36.63 -15.25
N TYR A 30 -49.74 -36.30 -16.00
CA TYR A 30 -50.97 -35.66 -15.54
C TYR A 30 -51.88 -36.72 -14.91
N LEU A 31 -52.48 -36.43 -13.76
CA LEU A 31 -53.73 -37.06 -13.33
C LEU A 31 -54.52 -36.09 -12.43
N THR A 32 -55.63 -35.64 -12.98
CA THR A 32 -56.69 -34.84 -12.36
C THR A 32 -57.53 -35.75 -11.48
N LEU A 33 -57.77 -35.37 -10.22
CA LEU A 33 -58.92 -35.85 -9.45
C LEU A 33 -59.48 -34.69 -8.62
N ASN A 34 -60.75 -34.43 -8.87
CA ASN A 34 -61.59 -33.41 -8.29
C ASN A 34 -62.28 -34.01 -7.06
N THR A 35 -62.35 -33.32 -5.93
CA THR A 35 -63.55 -33.21 -5.08
C THR A 35 -63.31 -32.26 -3.90
N SER A 36 -64.32 -31.42 -3.72
CA SER A 36 -64.54 -30.39 -2.72
C SER A 36 -64.39 -30.88 -1.28
N LEU A 37 -63.93 -29.99 -0.38
CA LEU A 37 -64.50 -29.82 0.95
C LEU A 37 -64.19 -28.40 1.47
N GLU A 38 -65.22 -27.78 2.02
CA GLU A 38 -65.36 -26.37 2.38
C GLU A 38 -64.50 -25.95 3.58
N GLN A 39 -64.14 -24.66 3.61
CA GLN A 39 -63.47 -23.98 4.72
C GLN A 39 -64.40 -23.75 5.93
N PRO A 40 -63.83 -23.58 7.13
CA PRO A 40 -64.34 -22.63 8.10
C PRO A 40 -63.41 -21.41 8.25
N ARG A 41 -64.04 -20.23 8.25
CA ARG A 41 -63.43 -18.91 8.45
C ARG A 41 -63.03 -18.73 9.92
N TYR A 42 -61.86 -18.14 10.14
CA TYR A 42 -61.45 -17.51 11.41
C TYR A 42 -60.98 -16.07 11.14
N PRO A 43 -61.14 -15.13 12.09
CA PRO A 43 -61.18 -13.70 11.81
C PRO A 43 -59.79 -13.11 11.51
N LEU A 44 -59.75 -12.13 10.62
CA LEU A 44 -58.61 -11.25 10.36
C LEU A 44 -58.29 -10.46 11.63
N PHE A 45 -57.20 -10.81 12.31
CA PHE A 45 -56.51 -9.92 13.24
C PHE A 45 -55.57 -9.03 12.42
N GLU A 46 -55.88 -7.74 12.30
CA GLU A 46 -54.91 -6.73 11.87
C GLU A 46 -53.78 -6.66 12.88
N MET A 47 -52.65 -7.29 12.56
CA MET A 47 -51.42 -7.14 13.31
C MET A 47 -50.74 -5.85 12.83
N LYS A 48 -51.01 -4.73 13.52
CA LYS A 48 -50.25 -3.48 13.35
C LYS A 48 -48.80 -3.75 13.75
N THR A 49 -47.93 -3.95 12.76
CA THR A 49 -46.48 -3.95 12.95
C THR A 49 -46.04 -2.53 13.29
N ILE A 50 -45.91 -2.24 14.58
CA ILE A 50 -45.23 -1.02 15.04
C ILE A 50 -43.73 -1.28 14.83
N LEU A 51 -43.17 -0.75 13.74
CA LEU A 51 -41.72 -0.62 13.58
C LEU A 51 -41.24 0.42 14.61
N LEU A 52 -40.72 -0.05 15.74
CA LEU A 52 -39.84 0.77 16.57
C LEU A 52 -38.55 0.97 15.77
N SER A 53 -38.40 2.14 15.15
CA SER A 53 -37.13 2.65 14.67
C SER A 53 -36.23 2.90 15.87
N VAL A 54 -35.42 1.90 16.24
CA VAL A 54 -34.30 2.11 17.15
C VAL A 54 -33.27 2.95 16.39
N LEU A 55 -33.32 4.28 16.58
CA LEU A 55 -32.18 5.13 16.30
C LEU A 55 -31.05 4.68 17.24
N LEU A 56 -30.17 3.82 16.75
CA LEU A 56 -28.84 3.71 17.36
C LEU A 56 -28.16 5.06 17.13
N PRO A 57 -27.82 5.82 18.19
CA PRO A 57 -26.92 6.94 18.00
C PRO A 57 -25.63 6.36 17.42
N ALA A 58 -25.24 6.84 16.24
CA ALA A 58 -23.91 6.60 15.72
C ALA A 58 -22.94 7.16 16.75
N LEU A 59 -22.38 6.28 17.59
CA LEU A 59 -21.23 6.62 18.41
C LEU A 59 -20.15 7.01 17.41
N ALA A 60 -19.92 8.32 17.27
CA ALA A 60 -18.76 8.83 16.56
C ALA A 60 -17.55 8.24 17.28
N SER A 61 -16.97 7.18 16.69
CA SER A 61 -15.69 6.66 17.15
C SER A 61 -14.71 7.80 17.02
N ALA A 62 -14.04 8.17 18.11
CA ALA A 62 -12.98 9.15 18.06
C ALA A 62 -11.99 8.73 16.95
N ALA A 63 -11.66 9.66 16.06
CA ALA A 63 -10.70 9.39 14.99
C ALA A 63 -9.37 8.95 15.61
N VAL A 64 -8.80 7.85 15.12
CA VAL A 64 -7.49 7.37 15.57
C VAL A 64 -6.43 8.35 15.07
N THR A 65 -5.78 9.06 15.99
CA THR A 65 -4.78 10.07 15.67
C THR A 65 -3.34 9.61 15.88
N SER A 66 -3.15 8.42 16.44
CA SER A 66 -1.85 7.78 16.57
C SER A 66 -1.99 6.27 16.62
N GLY A 67 -0.91 5.57 16.28
CA GLY A 67 -0.92 4.12 16.26
C GLY A 67 0.48 3.53 16.18
N LYS A 68 0.52 2.21 16.02
CA LYS A 68 1.73 1.42 15.87
C LYS A 68 1.55 0.42 14.74
N PHE A 69 2.65 0.04 14.11
CA PHE A 69 2.66 -1.11 13.22
C PHE A 69 4.04 -1.77 13.18
N THR A 70 4.07 -3.01 12.75
CA THR A 70 5.28 -3.80 12.50
C THR A 70 5.55 -3.92 11.02
N ALA A 71 6.80 -3.72 10.61
CA ALA A 71 7.25 -3.93 9.24
C ALA A 71 8.37 -4.97 9.21
N LEU A 72 8.19 -6.02 8.41
CA LEU A 72 9.17 -7.09 8.22
C LEU A 72 9.67 -7.07 6.77
N SER A 73 10.99 -7.04 6.57
CA SER A 73 11.62 -7.35 5.28
C SER A 73 12.26 -8.72 5.33
N PHE A 74 11.99 -9.56 4.34
CA PHE A 74 12.57 -10.90 4.31
C PHE A 74 12.78 -11.42 2.89
N ASN A 75 14.03 -11.63 2.48
CA ASN A 75 14.34 -12.51 1.36
C ASN A 75 13.98 -13.97 1.75
N VAL A 76 13.03 -14.58 1.04
CA VAL A 76 12.47 -15.90 1.37
C VAL A 76 13.13 -17.05 0.60
N ALA A 77 14.23 -16.79 -0.11
CA ALA A 77 15.05 -17.78 -0.81
C ALA A 77 14.23 -18.68 -1.75
N GLY A 78 13.27 -18.12 -2.51
CA GLY A 78 12.28 -18.85 -3.30
C GLY A 78 12.68 -19.17 -4.74
N LEU A 79 13.98 -19.07 -5.09
CA LEU A 79 14.51 -19.56 -6.37
C LEU A 79 14.35 -21.08 -6.52
N PRO A 80 14.12 -21.61 -7.74
CA PRO A 80 13.97 -23.05 -7.95
C PRO A 80 15.19 -23.84 -7.44
N SER A 81 14.95 -24.93 -6.72
CA SER A 81 16.02 -25.74 -6.10
C SER A 81 17.02 -26.34 -7.09
N LEU A 82 16.65 -26.48 -8.36
CA LEU A 82 17.56 -26.92 -9.43
C LEU A 82 18.63 -25.88 -9.78
N PHE A 83 18.39 -24.60 -9.47
CA PHE A 83 19.30 -23.50 -9.78
C PHE A 83 20.04 -23.01 -8.54
N GLN A 84 19.38 -22.96 -7.38
CA GLN A 84 20.01 -22.47 -6.14
C GLN A 84 19.41 -23.13 -4.89
N SER A 85 20.22 -23.88 -4.14
CA SER A 85 19.85 -24.39 -2.81
C SER A 85 19.83 -23.28 -1.76
N ASN A 86 20.64 -22.23 -1.95
CA ASN A 86 20.93 -21.17 -0.98
C ASN A 86 21.60 -21.72 0.30
N ASP A 87 22.17 -22.93 0.22
CA ASP A 87 22.70 -23.68 1.37
C ASP A 87 21.73 -23.82 2.55
N VAL A 88 20.42 -23.76 2.26
CA VAL A 88 19.33 -23.96 3.21
C VAL A 88 18.88 -25.42 3.20
N ASN A 89 18.87 -26.05 4.37
CA ASN A 89 18.41 -27.42 4.55
C ASN A 89 16.87 -27.56 4.42
N GLY A 90 16.41 -28.77 4.10
CA GLY A 90 14.99 -29.07 3.87
C GLY A 90 14.55 -28.83 2.42
N THR A 91 13.26 -29.04 2.12
CA THR A 91 12.72 -28.72 0.79
C THR A 91 12.23 -27.28 0.76
N LYS A 92 12.47 -26.58 -0.36
CA LYS A 92 12.03 -25.19 -0.55
C LYS A 92 10.53 -25.00 -0.34
N SER A 93 9.70 -25.97 -0.74
CA SER A 93 8.25 -25.94 -0.52
C SER A 93 7.86 -26.07 0.95
N GLU A 94 8.51 -26.95 1.72
CA GLU A 94 8.22 -27.10 3.15
C GLU A 94 8.70 -25.89 3.94
N ASN A 95 9.88 -25.35 3.59
CA ASN A 95 10.39 -24.12 4.20
C ASN A 95 9.46 -22.94 3.92
N ALA A 96 8.96 -22.79 2.68
CA ALA A 96 7.97 -21.78 2.33
C ALA A 96 6.65 -21.93 3.12
N LYS A 97 6.15 -23.15 3.34
CA LYS A 97 4.97 -23.39 4.22
C LYS A 97 5.26 -23.02 5.67
N GLN A 98 6.46 -23.30 6.17
CA GLN A 98 6.84 -22.91 7.53
C GLN A 98 6.94 -21.39 7.66
N LEU A 99 7.50 -20.69 6.66
CA LEU A 99 7.52 -19.23 6.60
C LEU A 99 6.11 -18.63 6.65
N GLY A 100 5.18 -19.10 5.79
CA GLY A 100 3.78 -18.64 5.81
C GLY A 100 3.08 -18.91 7.15
N THR A 101 3.37 -20.06 7.78
CA THR A 101 2.88 -20.36 9.14
C THR A 101 3.43 -19.37 10.17
N TYR A 102 4.72 -19.00 10.10
CA TYR A 102 5.31 -18.02 11.00
C TYR A 102 4.77 -16.61 10.76
N PHE A 103 4.58 -16.20 9.51
CA PHE A 103 3.94 -14.93 9.18
C PHE A 103 2.56 -14.84 9.80
N SER A 104 1.73 -15.87 9.61
CA SER A 104 0.40 -15.96 10.24
C SER A 104 0.47 -15.95 11.77
N LYS A 105 1.42 -16.71 12.36
CA LYS A 105 1.56 -16.85 13.82
C LYS A 105 1.96 -15.54 14.48
N TYR A 106 2.88 -14.78 13.89
CA TYR A 106 3.39 -13.54 14.47
C TYR A 106 2.57 -12.30 14.06
N GLY A 107 1.82 -12.39 12.94
CA GLY A 107 0.83 -11.38 12.55
C GLY A 107 1.43 -9.99 12.33
N TYR A 108 2.59 -9.90 11.66
CA TYR A 108 3.22 -8.63 11.35
C TYR A 108 2.36 -7.78 10.40
N ASP A 109 2.30 -6.48 10.60
CA ASP A 109 1.30 -5.65 9.91
C ASP A 109 1.58 -5.51 8.40
N ILE A 110 2.85 -5.47 8.00
CA ILE A 110 3.26 -5.48 6.60
C ILE A 110 4.57 -6.24 6.45
N ILE A 111 4.62 -7.15 5.47
CA ILE A 111 5.78 -7.98 5.17
C ILE A 111 6.14 -7.84 3.69
N ASN A 112 7.32 -7.31 3.41
CA ASN A 112 7.91 -7.27 2.07
C ASN A 112 8.82 -8.48 1.88
N MET A 113 8.49 -9.31 0.89
CA MET A 113 9.26 -10.50 0.56
C MET A 113 10.09 -10.28 -0.70
N GLN A 114 11.35 -10.71 -0.67
CA GLN A 114 12.24 -10.80 -1.82
C GLN A 114 12.48 -12.28 -2.18
N GLU A 115 12.84 -12.55 -3.43
CA GLU A 115 12.94 -13.90 -3.99
C GLU A 115 11.70 -14.78 -3.84
N ASP A 116 10.52 -14.18 -3.67
CA ASP A 116 9.26 -14.92 -3.61
C ASP A 116 8.79 -15.31 -5.03
N PHE A 117 9.53 -16.22 -5.65
CA PHE A 117 9.34 -16.69 -7.02
C PHE A 117 8.46 -17.96 -7.07
N ASN A 118 9.07 -19.14 -7.08
CA ASN A 118 8.41 -20.40 -7.47
C ASN A 118 7.65 -21.06 -6.33
N TYR A 119 7.90 -20.65 -5.08
CA TYR A 119 7.30 -21.25 -3.89
C TYR A 119 6.25 -20.36 -3.21
N HIS A 120 5.91 -19.22 -3.82
CA HIS A 120 4.89 -18.26 -3.35
C HIS A 120 3.57 -18.90 -2.91
N ALA A 121 3.04 -19.83 -3.72
CA ALA A 121 1.78 -20.49 -3.41
C ALA A 121 1.81 -21.26 -2.07
N TYR A 122 2.98 -21.76 -1.64
CA TYR A 122 3.14 -22.48 -0.39
C TYR A 122 3.19 -21.55 0.82
N ILE A 123 3.78 -20.35 0.68
CA ILE A 123 3.67 -19.29 1.69
C ILE A 123 2.18 -18.94 1.86
N TYR A 124 1.49 -18.66 0.75
CA TYR A 124 0.08 -18.25 0.75
C TYR A 124 -0.92 -19.34 1.14
N GLU A 125 -0.49 -20.61 1.12
CA GLU A 125 -1.29 -21.73 1.61
C GLU A 125 -1.45 -21.70 3.14
N THR A 126 -0.44 -21.19 3.85
CA THR A 126 -0.35 -21.25 5.32
C THR A 126 -0.41 -19.88 5.98
N ASP A 127 -0.20 -18.80 5.23
CA ASP A 127 -0.41 -17.44 5.66
C ASP A 127 -1.91 -17.05 5.71
N ASN A 128 -2.27 -16.10 6.58
CA ASN A 128 -3.65 -15.63 6.74
C ASN A 128 -3.81 -14.10 6.76
N HIS A 129 -2.83 -13.34 6.26
CA HIS A 129 -2.97 -11.89 6.11
C HIS A 129 -4.13 -11.55 5.17
N ALA A 130 -4.89 -10.51 5.52
CA ALA A 130 -6.11 -10.15 4.81
C ALA A 130 -5.83 -9.62 3.39
N TYR A 131 -4.69 -8.95 3.22
CA TYR A 131 -4.29 -8.31 1.98
C TYR A 131 -2.99 -8.90 1.49
N ARG A 132 -2.94 -9.23 0.19
CA ARG A 132 -1.78 -9.87 -0.43
C ARG A 132 -1.65 -9.48 -1.89
N THR A 133 -0.45 -9.13 -2.33
CA THR A 133 -0.19 -8.86 -3.74
C THR A 133 -0.28 -10.16 -4.53
N ALA A 134 -0.90 -10.16 -5.70
CA ALA A 134 -0.77 -11.32 -6.58
C ALA A 134 0.66 -11.41 -7.13
N THR A 135 1.17 -12.64 -7.31
CA THR A 135 2.49 -12.89 -7.87
C THR A 135 2.61 -12.39 -9.31
N SER A 136 3.81 -11.93 -9.68
CA SER A 136 4.20 -11.63 -11.07
C SER A 136 4.69 -12.86 -11.86
N GLY A 137 4.71 -14.05 -11.24
CA GLY A 137 5.23 -15.29 -11.83
C GLY A 137 6.48 -15.81 -11.13
N GLY A 138 6.95 -16.99 -11.56
CA GLY A 138 8.19 -17.60 -11.06
C GLY A 138 9.44 -16.92 -11.65
N ALA A 139 10.62 -17.43 -11.29
CA ALA A 139 11.89 -16.96 -11.81
C ALA A 139 11.89 -16.94 -13.36
N ALA A 140 12.62 -15.98 -13.94
CA ALA A 140 12.63 -15.58 -15.35
C ALA A 140 11.44 -14.74 -15.84
N ILE A 141 10.28 -14.81 -15.19
CA ILE A 141 9.07 -14.07 -15.61
C ILE A 141 8.63 -13.06 -14.55
N GLY A 142 8.74 -13.41 -13.28
CA GLY A 142 8.35 -12.58 -12.16
C GLY A 142 9.50 -11.81 -11.53
N SER A 143 9.14 -10.76 -10.80
CA SER A 143 10.09 -9.93 -10.02
C SER A 143 10.61 -10.61 -8.76
N GLY A 144 9.89 -11.61 -8.23
CA GLY A 144 10.16 -12.19 -6.91
C GLY A 144 9.80 -11.27 -5.75
N LEU A 145 9.02 -10.21 -6.02
CA LEU A 145 8.63 -9.22 -5.03
C LEU A 145 7.12 -9.29 -4.77
N ASN A 146 6.78 -9.63 -3.54
CA ASN A 146 5.40 -9.70 -3.07
C ASN A 146 5.30 -9.10 -1.67
N THR A 147 4.10 -8.64 -1.33
CA THR A 147 3.77 -8.05 -0.04
C THR A 147 2.52 -8.72 0.52
N ILE A 148 2.51 -8.96 1.83
CA ILE A 148 1.33 -9.35 2.60
C ILE A 148 1.13 -8.36 3.74
N SER A 149 -0.13 -8.09 4.11
CA SER A 149 -0.46 -7.10 5.13
C SER A 149 -1.80 -7.34 5.82
N THR A 150 -1.90 -6.86 7.06
CA THR A 150 -3.15 -6.78 7.83
C THR A 150 -4.06 -5.64 7.38
N HIS A 151 -3.54 -4.64 6.67
CA HIS A 151 -4.29 -3.48 6.19
C HIS A 151 -4.20 -3.33 4.67
N ASP A 152 -5.17 -2.62 4.10
CA ASP A 152 -5.26 -2.41 2.66
C ASP A 152 -4.23 -1.37 2.19
N TRP A 153 -4.09 -1.26 0.88
CA TRP A 153 -3.33 -0.21 0.21
C TRP A 153 -4.12 0.34 -0.96
N VAL A 154 -3.81 1.58 -1.31
CA VAL A 154 -4.13 2.12 -2.64
C VAL A 154 -2.87 2.14 -3.46
N ASP A 155 -3.05 2.05 -4.77
CA ASP A 155 -1.97 2.06 -5.75
C ASP A 155 -1.02 0.86 -5.60
N PHE A 156 -0.67 0.24 -6.71
CA PHE A 156 0.35 -0.81 -6.70
C PHE A 156 1.05 -0.85 -8.04
N THR A 157 2.38 -0.75 -8.03
CA THR A 157 3.17 -0.89 -9.24
C THR A 157 4.37 -1.80 -9.04
N ARG A 158 4.83 -2.37 -10.15
CA ARG A 158 6.08 -3.13 -10.25
C ARG A 158 6.97 -2.46 -11.29
N VAL A 159 8.15 -2.03 -10.87
CA VAL A 159 9.10 -1.31 -11.71
C VAL A 159 10.34 -2.17 -11.88
N LYS A 160 10.61 -2.59 -13.11
CA LYS A 160 11.82 -3.33 -13.46
C LYS A 160 13.03 -2.40 -13.39
N TRP A 161 14.18 -2.93 -12.98
CA TRP A 161 15.45 -2.22 -13.09
C TRP A 161 15.77 -1.82 -14.53
N SER A 162 16.21 -0.58 -14.71
CA SER A 162 16.71 -0.08 -15.99
C SER A 162 18.11 -0.62 -16.32
N ARG A 163 18.85 -1.03 -15.29
CA ARG A 163 20.19 -1.63 -15.39
C ARG A 163 20.27 -2.85 -14.47
N CYS A 164 20.88 -3.92 -14.96
CA CYS A 164 21.19 -5.13 -14.21
C CYS A 164 22.57 -5.64 -14.66
N SER A 165 23.15 -6.55 -13.90
CA SER A 165 24.38 -7.28 -14.22
C SER A 165 24.08 -8.79 -14.33
N ASP A 166 24.87 -9.48 -15.15
CA ASP A 166 25.00 -10.94 -15.08
C ASP A 166 26.47 -11.35 -14.79
N ALA A 167 27.32 -10.39 -14.37
CA ALA A 167 28.73 -10.64 -14.08
C ALA A 167 28.85 -11.66 -12.94
N SER A 168 28.02 -11.51 -11.90
CA SER A 168 27.60 -12.62 -11.05
C SER A 168 26.09 -12.57 -10.77
N GLY A 169 25.51 -13.60 -10.14
CA GLY A 169 24.09 -13.58 -9.70
C GLY A 169 22.99 -13.77 -10.76
N SER A 170 23.29 -13.53 -12.05
CA SER A 170 22.33 -13.66 -13.17
C SER A 170 21.08 -12.77 -13.06
N ASP A 171 21.24 -11.56 -12.53
CA ASP A 171 20.16 -10.63 -12.19
C ASP A 171 19.37 -10.14 -13.41
N CYS A 172 19.94 -10.15 -14.62
CA CYS A 172 19.23 -9.77 -15.84
C CYS A 172 18.29 -10.85 -16.37
N LEU A 173 18.42 -12.10 -15.91
CA LEU A 173 17.63 -13.23 -16.40
C LEU A 173 16.19 -13.24 -15.87
N THR A 174 15.87 -12.41 -14.86
CA THR A 174 14.53 -12.24 -14.31
C THR A 174 14.21 -10.75 -14.16
N PRO A 175 12.94 -10.31 -14.22
CA PRO A 175 12.63 -8.88 -14.09
C PRO A 175 12.70 -8.39 -12.63
N LYS A 176 13.90 -8.44 -12.02
CA LYS A 176 14.18 -7.79 -10.73
C LYS A 176 13.88 -6.29 -10.80
N GLY A 177 13.60 -5.72 -9.64
CA GLY A 177 13.05 -4.38 -9.57
C GLY A 177 12.71 -3.95 -8.16
N PHE A 178 11.72 -3.06 -8.09
CA PHE A 178 11.01 -2.73 -6.87
C PHE A 178 9.49 -2.72 -7.10
N THR A 179 8.73 -2.84 -6.02
CA THR A 179 7.30 -2.54 -6.00
C THR A 179 7.05 -1.29 -5.18
N PHE A 180 5.99 -0.58 -5.51
CA PHE A 180 5.49 0.56 -4.75
C PHE A 180 4.02 0.37 -4.43
N MET A 181 3.61 0.74 -3.23
CA MET A 181 2.21 0.86 -2.82
C MET A 181 2.03 1.96 -1.78
N ARG A 182 0.81 2.47 -1.64
CA ARG A 182 0.44 3.43 -0.59
C ARG A 182 -0.41 2.75 0.45
N TRP A 183 0.25 2.26 1.51
CA TRP A 183 -0.34 1.47 2.57
C TRP A 183 -1.17 2.32 3.53
N ASN A 184 -2.34 1.82 3.96
CA ASN A 184 -3.32 2.57 4.74
C ASN A 184 -3.66 1.89 6.08
N PRO A 185 -2.89 2.15 7.15
CA PRO A 185 -3.16 1.54 8.47
C PRO A 185 -4.37 2.14 9.20
N ALA A 186 -4.78 3.35 8.87
CA ALA A 186 -5.90 4.04 9.52
C ALA A 186 -6.42 5.19 8.64
N ASP A 187 -7.60 5.71 8.97
CA ASP A 187 -8.22 6.77 8.19
C ASP A 187 -7.35 8.02 8.05
N GLY A 188 -7.08 8.41 6.80
CA GLY A 188 -6.22 9.56 6.48
C GLY A 188 -4.73 9.35 6.77
N VAL A 189 -4.29 8.12 7.09
CA VAL A 189 -2.88 7.79 7.32
C VAL A 189 -2.36 6.96 6.15
N TYR A 190 -1.39 7.48 5.42
CA TYR A 190 -0.77 6.76 4.31
C TYR A 190 0.75 6.72 4.46
N VAL A 191 1.32 5.56 4.17
CA VAL A 191 2.76 5.33 4.12
C VAL A 191 3.10 4.67 2.80
N ASP A 192 4.00 5.29 2.04
CA ASP A 192 4.45 4.78 0.76
C ASP A 192 5.51 3.69 1.01
N PHE A 193 5.17 2.45 0.71
CA PHE A 193 6.04 1.30 0.89
C PHE A 193 6.72 0.89 -0.41
N TYR A 194 8.03 0.70 -0.33
CA TYR A 194 8.87 0.18 -1.40
C TYR A 194 9.45 -1.17 -0.99
N ASN A 195 9.22 -2.19 -1.81
CA ASN A 195 9.86 -3.51 -1.71
C ASN A 195 10.89 -3.62 -2.83
N LEU A 196 12.17 -3.89 -2.55
CA LEU A 196 13.19 -4.00 -3.59
C LEU A 196 14.10 -5.21 -3.41
N HIS A 197 14.65 -5.68 -4.53
CA HIS A 197 15.77 -6.61 -4.56
C HIS A 197 16.75 -6.13 -5.63
N ALA A 198 17.84 -5.50 -5.17
CA ALA A 198 18.86 -4.91 -6.04
C ALA A 198 19.89 -5.95 -6.50
N ASP A 199 20.69 -5.58 -7.49
CA ASP A 199 21.70 -6.43 -8.13
C ASP A 199 22.67 -7.09 -7.13
N ALA A 200 22.79 -8.42 -7.20
CA ALA A 200 23.60 -9.23 -6.29
C ALA A 200 25.07 -9.28 -6.71
N GLY A 201 25.95 -9.72 -5.80
CA GLY A 201 27.37 -9.90 -6.12
C GLY A 201 28.25 -8.67 -5.88
N THR A 202 29.55 -8.84 -6.12
CA THR A 202 30.59 -7.83 -5.83
C THR A 202 31.60 -7.67 -6.95
N GLU A 203 31.27 -8.11 -8.17
CA GLU A 203 32.07 -7.75 -9.36
C GLU A 203 31.76 -6.31 -9.78
N ASP A 204 32.68 -5.64 -10.48
CA ASP A 204 32.56 -4.21 -10.80
C ASP A 204 31.22 -3.84 -11.49
N GLU A 205 30.72 -4.72 -12.36
CA GLU A 205 29.44 -4.52 -13.05
C GLU A 205 28.23 -4.67 -12.13
N ASP A 206 28.27 -5.62 -11.18
CA ASP A 206 27.24 -5.83 -10.17
C ASP A 206 27.10 -4.60 -9.28
N GLU A 207 28.22 -4.07 -8.77
CA GLU A 207 28.21 -2.90 -7.89
C GLU A 207 27.74 -1.65 -8.66
N THR A 208 28.07 -1.55 -9.95
CA THR A 208 27.57 -0.46 -10.80
C THR A 208 26.07 -0.57 -11.06
N ALA A 209 25.56 -1.78 -11.33
CA ALA A 209 24.14 -2.03 -11.52
C ALA A 209 23.36 -1.76 -10.23
N ARG A 210 23.82 -2.28 -9.09
CA ARG A 210 23.22 -2.05 -7.77
C ARG A 210 23.16 -0.57 -7.42
N ASN A 211 24.23 0.19 -7.66
CA ASN A 211 24.20 1.64 -7.44
C ASN A 211 23.13 2.33 -8.31
N SER A 212 23.00 1.91 -9.57
CA SER A 212 21.95 2.40 -10.46
C SER A 212 20.54 2.01 -9.99
N ASN A 213 20.36 0.84 -9.40
CA ASN A 213 19.07 0.38 -8.88
C ASN A 213 18.61 1.25 -7.70
N LEU A 214 19.48 1.47 -6.72
CA LEU A 214 19.14 2.29 -5.55
C LEU A 214 18.87 3.75 -5.94
N GLN A 215 19.63 4.30 -6.89
CA GLN A 215 19.34 5.62 -7.46
C GLN A 215 17.96 5.65 -8.15
N GLN A 216 17.60 4.61 -8.90
CA GLN A 216 16.29 4.52 -9.56
C GLN A 216 15.13 4.53 -8.56
N VAL A 217 15.29 3.90 -7.38
CA VAL A 217 14.29 3.98 -6.31
C VAL A 217 14.22 5.41 -5.75
N ALA A 218 15.37 6.05 -5.49
CA ALA A 218 15.42 7.41 -4.97
C ALA A 218 14.74 8.42 -5.90
N ASP A 219 14.97 8.32 -7.21
CA ASP A 219 14.34 9.18 -8.21
C ASP A 219 12.82 8.92 -8.30
N TYR A 220 12.40 7.66 -8.12
CA TYR A 220 11.00 7.31 -8.06
C TYR A 220 10.30 7.90 -6.82
N ILE A 221 10.98 7.96 -5.67
CA ILE A 221 10.48 8.59 -4.44
C ILE A 221 10.26 10.09 -4.65
N ASP A 222 11.20 10.78 -5.29
CA ASP A 222 11.08 12.22 -5.60
C ASP A 222 9.90 12.51 -6.54
N THR A 223 9.51 11.54 -7.36
CA THR A 223 8.37 11.66 -8.27
C THR A 223 7.05 11.31 -7.60
N TRP A 224 6.98 10.16 -6.90
CA TRP A 224 5.70 9.54 -6.48
C TRP A 224 5.38 9.67 -5.00
N SER A 225 6.35 10.13 -4.19
CA SER A 225 6.23 10.22 -2.73
C SER A 225 6.63 11.58 -2.19
N THR A 226 6.69 12.60 -3.04
CA THR A 226 6.89 13.98 -2.59
C THR A 226 5.77 14.37 -1.62
N GLY A 227 6.16 14.82 -0.43
CA GLY A 227 5.25 15.15 0.68
C GLY A 227 4.74 13.97 1.51
N ASN A 228 4.97 12.72 1.10
CA ASN A 228 4.42 11.54 1.80
C ASN A 228 5.40 10.93 2.81
N ALA A 229 4.85 10.16 3.75
CA ALA A 229 5.64 9.28 4.60
C ALA A 229 6.10 8.10 3.76
N VAL A 230 7.33 7.63 3.96
CA VAL A 230 7.97 6.62 3.11
C VAL A 230 8.63 5.57 3.97
N VAL A 231 8.50 4.31 3.58
CA VAL A 231 9.32 3.18 4.05
C VAL A 231 9.87 2.43 2.85
N VAL A 232 11.19 2.36 2.74
CA VAL A 232 11.89 1.51 1.77
C VAL A 232 12.46 0.32 2.52
N MET A 233 12.09 -0.90 2.12
CA MET A 233 12.64 -2.10 2.74
C MET A 233 12.84 -3.23 1.74
N GLY A 234 13.94 -3.94 1.88
CA GLY A 234 14.28 -5.04 0.98
C GLY A 234 15.74 -5.42 1.02
N ASP A 235 16.09 -6.37 0.15
CA ASP A 235 17.46 -6.77 -0.10
C ASP A 235 18.13 -5.73 -1.01
N THR A 236 18.87 -4.82 -0.40
CA THR A 236 19.60 -3.78 -1.15
C THR A 236 20.90 -4.29 -1.76
N ASN A 237 21.29 -5.53 -1.46
CA ASN A 237 22.60 -6.11 -1.74
C ASN A 237 23.79 -5.24 -1.28
N SER A 238 23.55 -4.21 -0.46
CA SER A 238 24.51 -3.14 -0.14
C SER A 238 24.91 -3.14 1.32
N ARG A 239 26.19 -2.82 1.59
CA ARG A 239 26.71 -2.54 2.92
C ARG A 239 27.29 -1.13 2.97
N TYR A 240 27.07 -0.40 4.06
CA TYR A 240 27.67 0.90 4.30
C TYR A 240 29.20 0.84 4.32
N THR A 241 29.79 -0.26 4.81
CA THR A 241 31.25 -0.42 4.82
C THR A 241 31.84 -0.75 3.45
N ARG A 242 31.05 -1.28 2.49
CA ARG A 242 31.58 -1.65 1.17
C ARG A 242 31.87 -0.40 0.35
N ALA A 243 33.13 -0.23 -0.07
CA ALA A 243 33.61 1.01 -0.68
C ALA A 243 32.84 1.43 -1.94
N LYS A 244 32.41 0.45 -2.73
CA LYS A 244 31.71 0.68 -4.00
C LYS A 244 30.19 0.69 -3.89
N ASP A 245 29.60 0.39 -2.72
CA ASP A 245 28.17 0.59 -2.45
C ASP A 245 27.89 2.05 -2.10
N THR A 246 28.02 2.91 -3.09
CA THR A 246 27.91 4.36 -2.90
C THR A 246 26.46 4.81 -2.79
N ALA A 247 25.55 4.15 -3.51
CA ALA A 247 24.18 4.61 -3.66
C ALA A 247 23.28 4.36 -2.44
N ILE A 248 23.63 3.47 -1.50
CA ILE A 248 22.79 3.27 -0.29
C ILE A 248 22.62 4.55 0.53
N ARG A 249 23.54 5.52 0.38
CA ARG A 249 23.50 6.82 1.04
C ARG A 249 22.58 7.82 0.35
N VAL A 250 22.15 7.58 -0.89
CA VAL A 250 21.28 8.50 -1.64
C VAL A 250 19.91 8.64 -0.97
N PHE A 251 19.41 7.56 -0.36
CA PHE A 251 18.18 7.60 0.43
C PHE A 251 18.23 8.63 1.55
N LYS A 252 19.39 8.80 2.21
CA LYS A 252 19.58 9.85 3.22
C LYS A 252 19.74 11.22 2.58
N SER A 253 20.63 11.36 1.59
CA SER A 253 21.01 12.69 1.07
C SER A 253 19.98 13.31 0.13
N GLN A 254 19.25 12.50 -0.64
CA GLN A 254 18.26 12.93 -1.62
C GLN A 254 16.84 12.87 -1.02
N ASN A 255 16.44 11.71 -0.51
CA ASN A 255 15.06 11.50 -0.06
C ASN A 255 14.85 11.75 1.44
N SER A 256 15.89 12.12 2.19
CA SER A 256 15.83 12.37 3.65
C SER A 256 15.32 11.17 4.46
N LEU A 257 15.65 9.95 4.04
CA LEU A 257 15.35 8.73 4.78
C LEU A 257 16.41 8.46 5.85
N ALA A 258 15.95 8.09 7.04
CA ALA A 258 16.75 7.53 8.11
C ALA A 258 16.81 6.00 7.99
N ASP A 259 17.84 5.39 8.57
CA ASP A 259 17.94 3.94 8.74
C ASP A 259 17.76 3.59 10.23
N PRO A 260 16.72 2.84 10.64
CA PRO A 260 16.52 2.43 12.02
C PRO A 260 17.72 1.66 12.61
N TRP A 261 18.42 0.85 11.81
CA TRP A 261 19.63 0.16 12.27
C TRP A 261 20.72 1.16 12.63
N VAL A 262 20.92 2.19 11.81
CA VAL A 262 21.91 3.22 12.10
C VAL A 262 21.49 4.06 13.32
N GLU A 263 20.22 4.45 13.38
CA GLU A 263 19.70 5.26 14.49
C GLU A 263 19.77 4.51 15.84
N LEU A 264 19.38 3.24 15.87
CA LEU A 264 19.16 2.49 17.11
C LEU A 264 20.34 1.59 17.49
N GLU A 265 21.03 0.97 16.53
CA GLU A 265 22.12 0.01 16.77
C GLU A 265 23.51 0.62 16.55
N LYS A 266 23.59 1.83 15.97
CA LYS A 266 24.84 2.56 15.70
C LYS A 266 24.86 3.99 16.25
N ASP A 267 23.96 4.33 17.15
CA ASP A 267 23.89 5.66 17.78
C ASP A 267 23.83 6.81 16.77
N GLY A 268 23.17 6.60 15.63
CA GLY A 268 23.07 7.57 14.52
C GLY A 268 24.34 7.72 13.66
N VAL A 269 25.39 6.93 13.92
CA VAL A 269 26.67 7.02 13.21
C VAL A 269 26.75 5.97 12.10
N TYR A 270 26.71 6.45 10.86
CA TYR A 270 26.86 5.58 9.69
C TYR A 270 28.26 4.94 9.66
N PRO A 271 28.38 3.63 9.34
CA PRO A 271 29.67 2.99 9.14
C PRO A 271 30.54 3.70 8.09
N THR A 272 31.85 3.73 8.33
CA THR A 272 32.82 4.33 7.43
C THR A 272 32.97 3.51 6.15
N THR A 273 32.82 4.16 5.01
CA THR A 273 33.06 3.55 3.69
C THR A 273 34.49 3.02 3.58
N GLY A 274 34.65 1.77 3.15
CA GLY A 274 35.94 1.09 3.00
C GLY A 274 36.52 0.50 4.28
N ALA A 275 35.83 0.61 5.42
CA ALA A 275 36.20 -0.11 6.64
C ALA A 275 35.93 -1.61 6.52
N ASP A 276 36.47 -2.39 7.46
CA ASP A 276 36.21 -3.83 7.53
C ASP A 276 34.71 -4.13 7.60
N ALA A 277 34.30 -5.21 6.93
CA ALA A 277 32.90 -5.61 6.89
C ALA A 277 32.42 -6.06 8.27
N LEU A 278 31.26 -5.52 8.70
CA LEU A 278 30.62 -5.87 9.96
C LEU A 278 29.76 -7.13 9.80
N LEU A 279 30.30 -8.23 9.31
CA LEU A 279 29.48 -9.39 8.88
C LEU A 279 28.61 -9.97 10.00
N CYS A 280 27.39 -10.35 9.64
CA CYS A 280 26.45 -11.06 10.51
C CYS A 280 26.53 -12.58 10.31
N ASP A 281 26.29 -13.32 11.39
CA ASP A 281 25.88 -14.73 11.30
C ASP A 281 24.41 -14.84 10.82
N ASN A 282 23.97 -16.04 10.44
CA ASN A 282 22.57 -16.33 10.16
C ASN A 282 22.12 -17.62 10.88
N PRO A 283 21.21 -17.55 11.85
CA PRO A 283 20.56 -16.34 12.36
C PRO A 283 21.53 -15.47 13.17
N SER A 284 21.43 -14.15 13.04
CA SER A 284 22.24 -13.23 13.82
C SER A 284 21.66 -13.06 15.23
N SER A 285 22.51 -13.21 16.24
CA SER A 285 22.21 -12.78 17.62
C SER A 285 22.78 -11.39 17.95
N VAL A 286 23.46 -10.75 16.99
CA VAL A 286 24.16 -9.48 17.16
C VAL A 286 23.46 -8.42 16.31
N GLN A 287 22.88 -7.41 16.94
CA GLN A 287 22.14 -6.36 16.22
C GLN A 287 23.08 -5.31 15.58
N THR A 288 24.33 -5.24 16.06
CA THR A 288 25.32 -4.28 15.56
C THR A 288 26.13 -4.79 14.35
N CYS A 289 25.92 -6.02 13.89
CA CYS A 289 26.48 -6.46 12.61
C CYS A 289 25.65 -5.88 11.45
N GLU A 290 26.12 -6.02 10.22
CA GLU A 290 25.52 -5.46 9.01
C GLU A 290 25.18 -6.54 7.97
N THR A 291 23.89 -6.65 7.69
CA THR A 291 23.32 -7.36 6.53
C THR A 291 23.22 -6.46 5.31
N VAL A 292 22.93 -7.08 4.17
CA VAL A 292 22.63 -6.38 2.91
C VAL A 292 21.16 -5.94 2.81
N ASP A 293 20.27 -6.57 3.56
CA ASP A 293 18.89 -6.13 3.74
C ASP A 293 18.85 -4.84 4.54
N LYS A 294 17.96 -3.91 4.18
CA LYS A 294 17.79 -2.61 4.85
C LYS A 294 16.32 -2.27 5.03
N VAL A 295 16.04 -1.44 6.04
CA VAL A 295 14.78 -0.70 6.20
C VAL A 295 15.17 0.77 6.33
N LEU A 296 14.49 1.64 5.60
CA LEU A 296 14.75 3.08 5.57
C LEU A 296 13.41 3.80 5.64
N TYR A 297 13.33 4.94 6.31
CA TYR A 297 12.04 5.60 6.52
C TYR A 297 12.11 7.11 6.70
N ARG A 298 10.98 7.77 6.48
CA ARG A 298 10.68 9.13 6.95
C ARG A 298 9.18 9.31 7.19
N GLY A 299 8.84 10.26 8.05
CA GLY A 299 7.46 10.75 8.18
C GLY A 299 7.10 11.79 7.11
N SER A 300 5.94 12.42 7.28
CA SER A 300 5.46 13.55 6.48
C SER A 300 4.94 14.69 7.36
N ASN A 301 4.52 15.78 6.73
CA ASN A 301 3.85 16.89 7.41
C ASN A 301 2.44 16.51 7.94
N VAL A 302 1.85 15.42 7.44
CA VAL A 302 0.55 14.90 7.89
C VAL A 302 0.70 13.83 8.96
N ALA A 303 1.71 12.96 8.85
CA ALA A 303 1.93 11.85 9.77
C ALA A 303 3.40 11.74 10.15
N THR A 304 3.69 11.88 11.44
CA THR A 304 5.00 11.50 11.96
C THR A 304 5.15 9.99 11.88
N LEU A 305 6.37 9.54 11.64
CA LEU A 305 6.73 8.13 11.66
C LEU A 305 8.04 8.01 12.44
N LYS A 306 8.11 7.06 13.38
CA LYS A 306 9.30 6.84 14.22
C LYS A 306 9.55 5.35 14.38
N ALA A 307 10.79 4.92 14.17
CA ALA A 307 11.22 3.58 14.53
C ALA A 307 11.46 3.49 16.04
N GLU A 308 10.81 2.53 16.70
CA GLU A 308 10.95 2.28 18.14
C GLU A 308 11.90 1.12 18.44
N SER A 309 12.11 0.21 17.47
CA SER A 309 13.05 -0.90 17.62
C SER A 309 13.51 -1.41 16.25
N PHE A 310 14.71 -1.97 16.19
CA PHE A 310 15.23 -2.74 15.07
C PHE A 310 15.65 -4.14 15.57
N VAL A 311 15.34 -5.20 14.81
CA VAL A 311 15.75 -6.57 15.16
C VAL A 311 16.03 -7.40 13.90
N TYR A 312 17.20 -8.05 13.83
CA TYR A 312 17.42 -9.24 13.04
C TYR A 312 16.69 -10.42 13.67
N ASP A 313 15.51 -10.76 13.15
CA ASP A 313 14.56 -11.67 13.80
C ASP A 313 14.71 -13.13 13.34
N GLY A 314 15.88 -13.50 12.80
CA GLY A 314 16.13 -14.81 12.18
C GLY A 314 15.90 -16.00 13.12
N GLY A 315 16.16 -15.83 14.42
CA GLY A 315 15.93 -16.87 15.43
C GLY A 315 14.47 -17.31 15.58
N LYS A 316 13.49 -16.54 15.09
CA LYS A 316 12.08 -16.95 15.06
C LYS A 316 11.70 -17.78 13.84
N PHE A 317 12.56 -17.80 12.81
CA PHE A 317 12.30 -18.41 11.51
C PHE A 317 13.25 -19.59 11.26
N THR A 318 13.26 -20.51 12.22
CA THR A 318 14.03 -21.76 12.14
C THR A 318 13.13 -22.93 11.79
N ASN A 319 13.71 -23.92 11.14
CA ASN A 319 13.05 -25.14 10.72
C ASN A 319 12.63 -25.97 11.94
N THR A 320 11.42 -26.51 11.87
CA THR A 320 10.79 -27.32 12.93
C THR A 320 10.77 -28.82 12.62
N ASP A 321 11.21 -29.22 11.42
CA ASP A 321 11.41 -30.63 11.09
C ASP A 321 12.48 -31.23 12.01
N PRO A 322 12.24 -32.36 12.70
CA PRO A 322 13.22 -33.00 13.57
C PRO A 322 14.59 -33.26 12.92
N LYS A 323 14.64 -33.44 11.59
CA LYS A 323 15.89 -33.65 10.85
C LYS A 323 16.72 -32.38 10.69
N TYR A 324 16.08 -31.22 10.68
CA TYR A 324 16.66 -29.90 10.41
C TYR A 324 16.38 -28.92 11.54
N LEU A 325 16.08 -29.43 12.74
CA LEU A 325 15.53 -28.63 13.83
C LEU A 325 16.51 -27.51 14.22
N GLY A 326 16.06 -26.27 14.11
CA GLY A 326 16.87 -25.09 14.42
C GLY A 326 17.66 -24.54 13.23
N ASP A 327 17.70 -25.23 12.09
CA ASP A 327 18.32 -24.70 10.87
C ASP A 327 17.55 -23.49 10.34
N ILE A 328 18.23 -22.61 9.62
CA ILE A 328 17.63 -21.46 8.96
C ILE A 328 16.60 -21.88 7.90
N LEU A 329 15.57 -21.06 7.69
CA LEU A 329 14.60 -21.23 6.59
C LEU A 329 14.94 -20.40 5.35
N SER A 330 15.84 -19.44 5.49
CA SER A 330 16.36 -18.57 4.44
C SER A 330 17.81 -18.21 4.78
N ASP A 331 18.64 -18.00 3.77
CA ASP A 331 20.02 -17.53 3.87
C ASP A 331 20.15 -16.05 4.27
N HIS A 332 19.02 -15.34 4.39
CA HIS A 332 18.95 -13.98 4.91
C HIS A 332 18.40 -13.91 6.34
N ASN A 333 18.84 -12.91 7.10
CA ASN A 333 18.20 -12.53 8.35
C ASN A 333 17.02 -11.59 8.05
N PRO A 334 15.79 -11.90 8.49
CA PRO A 334 14.68 -10.96 8.38
C PRO A 334 14.92 -9.74 9.27
N ILE A 335 14.56 -8.56 8.77
CA ILE A 335 14.62 -7.31 9.53
C ILE A 335 13.22 -6.93 9.97
N LEU A 336 13.01 -6.88 11.29
CA LEU A 336 11.78 -6.41 11.91
C LEU A 336 11.99 -5.00 12.49
N VAL A 337 11.12 -4.08 12.12
CA VAL A 337 11.05 -2.73 12.72
C VAL A 337 9.66 -2.51 13.30
N ASN A 338 9.61 -2.02 14.54
CA ASN A 338 8.37 -1.53 15.16
C ASN A 338 8.30 -0.02 14.94
N PHE A 339 7.23 0.45 14.33
CA PHE A 339 6.99 1.87 14.11
C PHE A 339 5.87 2.40 15.01
N THR A 340 5.99 3.65 15.43
CA THR A 340 4.88 4.48 15.90
C THR A 340 4.57 5.56 14.85
N TRP A 341 3.30 5.94 14.75
CA TRP A 341 2.87 7.08 13.95
C TRP A 341 1.91 7.97 14.72
N SER A 342 1.91 9.26 14.40
CA SER A 342 0.91 10.21 14.87
C SER A 342 0.56 11.21 13.78
N LEU A 343 -0.72 11.50 13.61
CA LEU A 343 -1.16 12.60 12.77
C LEU A 343 -0.65 13.93 13.36
N SER A 344 -0.41 14.91 12.50
CA SER A 344 0.01 16.28 12.83
C SER A 344 -0.99 16.96 13.79
N ALA A 345 -0.84 18.21 14.20
CA ALA A 345 -1.94 18.96 14.83
C ALA A 345 -2.56 19.99 13.87
N SER A 346 -1.85 20.29 12.77
CA SER A 346 -2.18 21.38 11.86
C SER A 346 -2.55 20.92 10.46
N LEU A 347 -2.14 19.71 10.05
CA LEU A 347 -2.39 19.17 8.71
C LEU A 347 -2.96 17.75 8.77
N ARG A 348 -3.92 17.46 7.90
CA ARG A 348 -4.55 16.15 7.72
C ARG A 348 -4.75 15.88 6.23
N GLN A 349 -5.12 14.65 5.91
CA GLN A 349 -5.60 14.31 4.57
C GLN A 349 -6.83 13.41 4.66
N SER A 350 -7.64 13.42 3.62
CA SER A 350 -8.73 12.45 3.44
C SER A 350 -8.22 11.09 2.96
N GLN A 351 -9.12 10.12 2.89
CA GLN A 351 -8.93 8.94 2.05
C GLN A 351 -8.93 9.34 0.56
N PHE A 352 -8.34 8.51 -0.32
CA PHE A 352 -8.38 8.71 -1.78
C PHE A 352 -9.73 8.27 -2.39
N SER A 353 -10.15 9.00 -3.42
CA SER A 353 -11.26 8.66 -4.31
C SER A 353 -10.75 8.55 -5.75
N GLY A 354 -11.15 7.51 -6.46
CA GLY A 354 -10.74 7.27 -7.85
C GLY A 354 -9.68 6.16 -7.99
N GLY A 355 -8.94 6.15 -9.09
CA GLY A 355 -8.02 5.06 -9.46
C GLY A 355 -6.61 5.53 -9.82
N PRO A 356 -5.60 4.65 -9.72
CA PRO A 356 -4.19 4.97 -9.91
C PRO A 356 -3.81 5.19 -11.38
N HIS A 357 -4.27 6.27 -11.96
CA HIS A 357 -4.02 6.60 -13.36
C HIS A 357 -3.56 8.05 -13.47
N GLY A 358 -2.71 8.32 -14.46
CA GLY A 358 -2.14 9.64 -14.69
C GLY A 358 -0.87 9.92 -13.91
N THR A 359 -0.57 11.21 -13.72
CA THR A 359 0.67 11.68 -13.07
C THR A 359 0.39 12.13 -11.65
N TRP A 360 1.27 11.76 -10.72
CA TRP A 360 1.17 12.14 -9.31
C TRP A 360 1.31 13.65 -9.10
N PHE A 361 0.48 14.20 -8.21
CA PHE A 361 0.61 15.55 -7.67
C PHE A 361 0.32 15.55 -6.16
N ASN A 362 0.94 16.49 -5.44
CA ASN A 362 0.71 16.69 -4.02
C ASN A 362 0.99 18.14 -3.63
N ASP A 363 -0.04 18.86 -3.17
CA ASP A 363 0.08 20.25 -2.74
C ASP A 363 0.71 20.40 -1.36
N LEU A 364 0.72 19.34 -0.54
CA LEU A 364 1.15 19.37 0.86
C LEU A 364 2.51 20.05 1.12
N PRO A 365 3.56 19.86 0.30
CA PRO A 365 4.85 20.55 0.48
C PRO A 365 4.77 22.06 0.25
N SER A 366 3.77 22.52 -0.50
CA SER A 366 3.61 23.91 -0.94
C SER A 366 2.57 24.67 -0.11
N ILE A 367 1.97 24.04 0.90
CA ILE A 367 0.99 24.67 1.77
C ILE A 367 1.69 25.69 2.69
N PRO A 368 1.32 26.98 2.63
CA PRO A 368 1.89 28.04 3.46
C PRO A 368 1.34 27.98 4.89
N SER A 369 1.89 28.80 5.79
CA SER A 369 1.38 28.91 7.17
C SER A 369 0.01 29.61 7.27
N SER A 370 -0.39 30.37 6.25
CA SER A 370 -1.73 30.97 6.14
C SER A 370 -2.69 30.04 5.38
N LEU A 371 -3.50 29.31 6.14
CA LEU A 371 -4.16 28.09 5.67
C LEU A 371 -5.62 28.28 5.21
N ALA A 372 -6.03 29.49 4.82
CA ALA A 372 -7.43 29.72 4.45
C ALA A 372 -7.61 29.77 2.92
N ALA A 373 -8.47 28.92 2.39
CA ALA A 373 -8.95 29.03 1.01
C ALA A 373 -9.68 30.37 0.78
N SER A 374 -9.54 30.93 -0.43
CA SER A 374 -10.22 32.13 -0.89
C SER A 374 -11.14 31.85 -2.09
N VAL A 375 -10.71 30.99 -3.03
CA VAL A 375 -11.49 30.65 -4.23
C VAL A 375 -11.39 29.16 -4.51
N ILE A 376 -12.54 28.51 -4.66
CA ILE A 376 -12.65 27.12 -5.12
C ILE A 376 -13.02 27.14 -6.60
N THR A 377 -12.37 26.31 -7.41
CA THR A 377 -12.64 26.23 -8.86
C THR A 377 -12.63 24.78 -9.32
N PHE A 378 -13.64 24.38 -10.08
CA PHE A 378 -13.71 23.07 -10.72
C PHE A 378 -14.00 23.21 -12.20
N SER A 379 -13.53 22.25 -13.00
CA SER A 379 -13.95 22.09 -14.40
C SER A 379 -14.47 20.67 -14.59
N GLY A 380 -15.64 20.53 -15.20
CA GLY A 380 -16.20 19.20 -15.46
C GLY A 380 -17.29 19.21 -16.52
N ALA A 381 -17.55 18.05 -17.10
CA ALA A 381 -18.68 17.77 -18.00
C ALA A 381 -19.24 16.37 -17.71
N GLU A 382 -18.93 15.38 -18.54
CA GLU A 382 -19.26 13.98 -18.23
C GLU A 382 -18.45 13.45 -17.04
N ARG A 383 -17.24 13.99 -16.86
CA ARG A 383 -16.30 13.62 -15.81
C ARG A 383 -15.72 14.87 -15.15
N LEU A 384 -14.90 14.69 -14.11
CA LEU A 384 -14.19 15.78 -13.46
C LEU A 384 -12.86 16.01 -14.19
N ASP A 385 -12.78 17.10 -14.96
CA ASP A 385 -11.60 17.44 -15.75
C ASP A 385 -10.50 18.06 -14.87
N ALA A 386 -10.84 19.00 -13.99
CA ALA A 386 -9.86 19.73 -13.19
C ALA A 386 -10.37 20.21 -11.83
N VAL A 387 -9.46 20.33 -10.87
CA VAL A 387 -9.66 20.97 -9.57
C VAL A 387 -8.62 22.06 -9.34
N ALA A 388 -9.04 23.17 -8.74
CA ALA A 388 -8.16 24.27 -8.38
C ALA A 388 -8.62 24.97 -7.10
N LEU A 389 -7.65 25.50 -6.36
CA LEU A 389 -7.87 26.23 -5.12
C LEU A 389 -6.89 27.39 -5.03
N GLU A 390 -7.39 28.57 -4.69
CA GLU A 390 -6.59 29.73 -4.29
C GLU A 390 -6.67 29.90 -2.78
N LEU A 391 -5.53 30.19 -2.15
CA LEU A 391 -5.43 30.54 -0.73
C LEU A 391 -5.39 32.07 -0.56
N LYS A 392 -5.73 32.56 0.63
CA LYS A 392 -5.78 34.00 0.94
C LYS A 392 -4.45 34.73 0.76
N ASP A 393 -3.32 34.03 0.76
CA ASP A 393 -2.00 34.62 0.51
C ASP A 393 -1.62 34.70 -0.97
N GLY A 394 -2.50 34.24 -1.87
CA GLY A 394 -2.29 34.21 -3.31
C GLY A 394 -1.66 32.91 -3.83
N THR A 395 -1.29 31.97 -2.96
CA THR A 395 -0.89 30.62 -3.37
C THR A 395 -2.04 29.96 -4.12
N SER A 396 -1.77 29.34 -5.26
CA SER A 396 -2.79 28.65 -6.06
C SER A 396 -2.32 27.28 -6.49
N PHE A 397 -3.25 26.33 -6.46
CA PHE A 397 -3.09 24.95 -6.90
C PHE A 397 -4.07 24.68 -8.02
N SER A 398 -3.65 23.94 -9.04
CA SER A 398 -4.49 23.52 -10.17
C SER A 398 -3.99 22.21 -10.73
N HIS A 399 -4.88 21.23 -10.81
CA HIS A 399 -4.58 19.86 -11.28
C HIS A 399 -5.66 19.39 -12.25
N GLY A 400 -5.28 18.50 -13.17
CA GLY A 400 -6.15 18.01 -14.24
C GLY A 400 -5.99 18.76 -15.56
N GLY A 401 -6.90 18.49 -16.49
CA GLY A 401 -6.81 18.97 -17.87
C GLY A 401 -7.44 20.34 -18.09
N THR A 402 -7.60 20.68 -19.38
CA THR A 402 -8.20 21.96 -19.83
C THR A 402 -9.64 21.82 -20.31
N GLY A 403 -10.21 20.62 -20.20
CA GLY A 403 -11.57 20.30 -20.61
C GLY A 403 -12.64 20.77 -19.61
N GLY A 404 -13.88 20.33 -19.86
CA GLY A 404 -15.02 20.63 -19.01
C GLY A 404 -15.49 22.09 -19.04
N THR A 405 -16.57 22.36 -18.30
CA THR A 405 -17.03 23.74 -18.04
C THR A 405 -16.48 24.20 -16.70
N LYS A 406 -15.75 25.32 -16.70
CA LYS A 406 -15.19 25.93 -15.50
C LYS A 406 -16.27 26.62 -14.67
N VAL A 407 -16.30 26.33 -13.38
CA VAL A 407 -17.14 26.98 -12.37
C VAL A 407 -16.28 27.37 -11.16
N SER A 408 -16.62 28.47 -10.49
CA SER A 408 -15.85 28.97 -9.34
C SER A 408 -16.77 29.51 -8.25
N LEU A 409 -16.29 29.43 -7.00
CA LEU A 409 -16.91 29.98 -5.81
C LEU A 409 -15.87 30.75 -5.00
N THR A 410 -16.08 32.05 -4.84
CA THR A 410 -15.31 32.88 -3.91
C THR A 410 -15.89 32.75 -2.51
N LEU A 411 -15.02 32.49 -1.53
CA LEU A 411 -15.39 32.34 -0.12
C LEU A 411 -15.43 33.70 0.57
N ASP A 412 -16.45 33.90 1.40
CA ASP A 412 -16.57 35.10 2.23
C ASP A 412 -15.51 35.11 3.36
N SER A 413 -15.36 36.26 4.02
CA SER A 413 -14.49 36.33 5.20
C SER A 413 -14.98 35.40 6.31
N GLY A 414 -14.12 34.49 6.77
CA GLY A 414 -14.44 33.47 7.78
C GLY A 414 -15.23 32.27 7.25
N GLU A 415 -15.44 32.18 5.93
CA GLU A 415 -16.02 31.00 5.28
C GLU A 415 -14.92 29.97 4.95
N TYR A 416 -15.23 28.69 5.14
CA TYR A 416 -14.30 27.58 4.94
C TYR A 416 -14.96 26.44 4.17
N TRP A 417 -14.18 25.67 3.42
CA TRP A 417 -14.65 24.46 2.76
C TRP A 417 -14.57 23.26 3.71
N THR A 418 -15.72 22.71 4.10
CA THR A 418 -15.84 21.70 5.16
C THR A 418 -16.18 20.30 4.66
N GLU A 419 -16.86 20.17 3.52
CA GLU A 419 -17.27 18.86 3.01
C GLU A 419 -17.09 18.76 1.49
N THR A 420 -16.65 17.59 1.03
CA THR A 420 -16.53 17.27 -0.39
C THR A 420 -17.21 15.96 -0.70
N LYS A 421 -18.16 15.96 -1.62
CA LYS A 421 -18.70 14.74 -2.23
C LYS A 421 -17.97 14.46 -3.53
N LEU A 422 -17.42 13.25 -3.67
CA LEU A 422 -16.84 12.75 -4.92
C LEU A 422 -17.64 11.55 -5.40
N CYS A 423 -17.82 11.44 -6.71
CA CYS A 423 -18.41 10.24 -7.31
C CYS A 423 -17.48 9.67 -8.37
N THR A 424 -17.32 8.35 -8.37
CA THR A 424 -16.41 7.63 -9.23
C THR A 424 -17.15 6.81 -10.28
N GLY A 425 -16.47 6.53 -11.38
CA GLY A 425 -16.99 5.70 -12.47
C GLY A 425 -15.85 5.07 -13.27
N GLN A 426 -16.21 4.20 -14.20
CA GLN A 426 -15.28 3.54 -15.10
C GLN A 426 -15.36 4.19 -16.49
N TYR A 427 -14.21 4.56 -17.05
CA TYR A 427 -14.08 5.05 -18.42
C TYR A 427 -12.82 4.47 -19.04
N ASN A 428 -12.94 3.85 -20.21
CA ASN A 428 -11.84 3.14 -20.88
C ASN A 428 -11.08 2.17 -19.94
N SER A 429 -11.83 1.44 -19.11
CA SER A 429 -11.31 0.51 -18.09
C SER A 429 -10.50 1.14 -16.95
N HIS A 430 -10.49 2.47 -16.84
CA HIS A 430 -9.87 3.21 -15.74
C HIS A 430 -10.94 3.76 -14.79
N THR A 431 -10.72 3.57 -13.48
CA THR A 431 -11.56 4.20 -12.46
C THR A 431 -11.13 5.64 -12.26
N ARG A 432 -12.06 6.59 -12.34
CA ARG A 432 -11.77 8.03 -12.20
C ARG A 432 -12.88 8.79 -11.50
N ASN A 433 -12.61 10.03 -11.12
CA ASN A 433 -13.62 10.91 -10.54
C ASN A 433 -14.49 11.51 -11.66
N PHE A 434 -15.79 11.29 -11.57
CA PHE A 434 -16.77 11.80 -12.51
C PHE A 434 -17.41 13.11 -12.03
N TYR A 435 -17.44 13.33 -10.72
CA TYR A 435 -18.12 14.45 -10.11
C TYR A 435 -17.46 14.87 -8.80
N ILE A 436 -17.50 16.17 -8.53
CA ILE A 436 -17.16 16.77 -7.25
C ILE A 436 -18.24 17.77 -6.83
N LYS A 437 -18.51 17.83 -5.53
CA LYS A 437 -19.26 18.92 -4.90
C LYS A 437 -18.61 19.36 -3.60
N ALA A 438 -18.26 20.63 -3.52
CA ALA A 438 -17.85 21.30 -2.30
C ALA A 438 -19.07 21.84 -1.55
N THR A 439 -19.03 21.76 -0.22
CA THR A 439 -19.96 22.44 0.71
C THR A 439 -19.14 23.24 1.72
N THR A 440 -19.50 24.50 1.92
CA THR A 440 -18.81 25.41 2.84
C THR A 440 -19.47 25.48 4.21
N SER A 441 -18.78 26.09 5.18
CA SER A 441 -19.28 26.35 6.54
C SER A 441 -20.53 27.23 6.59
N THR A 442 -20.84 27.99 5.52
CA THR A 442 -22.07 28.79 5.41
C THR A 442 -23.17 28.11 4.60
N GLY A 443 -22.92 26.89 4.11
CA GLY A 443 -23.88 26.10 3.32
C GLY A 443 -23.87 26.42 1.81
N LYS A 444 -22.93 27.24 1.31
CA LYS A 444 -22.74 27.41 -0.13
C LYS A 444 -22.17 26.13 -0.72
N THR A 445 -22.49 25.89 -2.00
CA THR A 445 -21.99 24.72 -2.72
C THR A 445 -21.46 25.07 -4.10
N LEU A 446 -20.43 24.35 -4.54
CA LEU A 446 -19.90 24.38 -5.91
C LEU A 446 -19.78 22.94 -6.40
N GLU A 447 -20.23 22.64 -7.62
CA GLU A 447 -20.15 21.28 -8.17
C GLU A 447 -19.77 21.29 -9.64
N ALA A 448 -19.13 20.22 -10.09
CA ALA A 448 -18.76 20.01 -11.50
C ALA A 448 -18.74 18.51 -11.83
N GLY A 449 -18.92 18.20 -13.11
CA GLY A 449 -19.00 16.82 -13.60
C GLY A 449 -20.40 16.22 -13.48
N THR A 450 -20.51 14.90 -13.69
CA THR A 450 -21.78 14.17 -13.65
C THR A 450 -21.79 13.14 -12.52
N SER A 451 -22.71 13.26 -11.56
CA SER A 451 -22.83 12.31 -10.44
C SER A 451 -23.09 10.89 -10.96
N THR A 452 -22.51 9.91 -10.27
CA THR A 452 -22.75 8.47 -10.50
C THR A 452 -23.45 7.84 -9.30
N ASP A 453 -23.69 6.53 -9.34
CA ASP A 453 -24.23 5.77 -8.19
C ASP A 453 -23.16 5.46 -7.13
N SER A 454 -21.88 5.63 -7.47
CA SER A 454 -20.75 5.38 -6.58
C SER A 454 -20.20 6.70 -6.06
N CYS A 455 -20.74 7.16 -4.92
CA CYS A 455 -20.32 8.42 -4.31
C CYS A 455 -19.87 8.23 -2.86
N GLN A 456 -18.87 9.00 -2.46
CA GLN A 456 -18.41 9.14 -1.08
C GLN A 456 -18.41 10.62 -0.69
N THR A 457 -18.71 10.88 0.58
CA THR A 457 -18.62 12.22 1.16
C THR A 457 -17.49 12.25 2.18
N PHE A 458 -16.61 13.23 2.05
CA PHE A 458 -15.46 13.46 2.90
C PHE A 458 -15.70 14.75 3.69
N THR A 459 -15.77 14.62 5.01
CA THR A 459 -15.94 15.76 5.92
C THR A 459 -14.59 16.09 6.54
N ALA A 460 -14.18 17.35 6.48
CA ALA A 460 -12.99 17.81 7.18
C ALA A 460 -13.17 17.58 8.70
N PRO A 461 -12.15 17.13 9.43
CA PRO A 461 -12.24 16.96 10.88
C PRO A 461 -12.64 18.27 11.58
N ASP A 462 -13.22 18.18 12.78
CA ASP A 462 -13.59 19.36 13.56
C ASP A 462 -12.40 20.32 13.74
N GLY A 463 -12.60 21.59 13.36
CA GLY A 463 -11.55 22.62 13.38
C GLY A 463 -10.61 22.61 12.18
N PHE A 464 -10.88 21.80 11.14
CA PHE A 464 -10.12 21.73 9.91
C PHE A 464 -10.95 22.10 8.68
N ALA A 465 -10.30 22.63 7.64
CA ALA A 465 -10.89 22.95 6.35
C ALA A 465 -10.02 22.46 5.19
N VAL A 466 -10.62 22.26 4.01
CA VAL A 466 -9.89 21.89 2.78
C VAL A 466 -9.00 23.05 2.32
N VAL A 467 -7.73 22.76 2.07
CA VAL A 467 -6.69 23.75 1.69
C VAL A 467 -5.81 23.33 0.52
N GLY A 468 -6.07 22.17 -0.06
CA GLY A 468 -5.29 21.66 -1.18
C GLY A 468 -5.69 20.25 -1.54
N PHE A 469 -4.94 19.66 -2.46
CA PHE A 469 -5.23 18.36 -3.03
C PHE A 469 -3.97 17.50 -3.14
N MET A 470 -4.18 16.19 -3.25
CA MET A 470 -3.17 15.26 -3.72
C MET A 470 -3.85 14.12 -4.48
N GLY A 471 -3.11 13.45 -5.37
CA GLY A 471 -3.68 12.37 -6.16
C GLY A 471 -2.97 12.23 -7.49
N GLN A 472 -3.74 11.79 -8.50
CA GLN A 472 -3.21 11.53 -9.84
C GLN A 472 -4.16 12.11 -10.88
N ALA A 473 -3.58 12.77 -11.87
CA ALA A 473 -4.33 13.40 -12.95
C ALA A 473 -3.51 13.51 -14.24
N GLU A 474 -4.22 13.58 -15.36
CA GLU A 474 -3.70 14.03 -16.66
C GLU A 474 -4.76 14.95 -17.30
N ASP A 475 -5.47 14.48 -18.32
CA ASP A 475 -6.57 15.22 -18.94
C ASP A 475 -7.80 15.33 -18.01
N GLU A 476 -7.92 14.42 -17.04
CA GLU A 476 -9.01 14.36 -16.06
C GLU A 476 -8.45 14.00 -14.66
N ILE A 477 -9.28 14.16 -13.62
CA ILE A 477 -8.93 13.78 -12.24
C ILE A 477 -9.19 12.29 -12.02
N ASP A 478 -8.14 11.48 -12.15
CA ASP A 478 -8.22 10.04 -11.97
C ASP A 478 -8.30 9.64 -10.49
N GLN A 479 -7.46 10.25 -9.62
CA GLN A 479 -7.45 10.03 -8.18
C GLN A 479 -7.37 11.35 -7.42
N LEU A 480 -8.09 11.47 -6.31
CA LEU A 480 -8.10 12.68 -5.49
C LEU A 480 -8.25 12.36 -4.00
N ALA A 481 -7.41 12.98 -3.19
CA ALA A 481 -7.58 13.19 -1.77
C ALA A 481 -7.47 14.68 -1.45
N LEU A 482 -8.06 15.06 -0.34
CA LEU A 482 -8.10 16.44 0.15
C LEU A 482 -7.03 16.63 1.20
N VAL A 483 -6.35 17.76 1.16
CA VAL A 483 -5.52 18.22 2.26
C VAL A 483 -6.35 19.12 3.15
N TYR A 484 -6.34 18.84 4.46
CA TYR A 484 -7.00 19.69 5.43
C TYR A 484 -6.00 20.41 6.33
N ALA A 485 -6.34 21.62 6.75
CA ALA A 485 -5.57 22.36 7.73
C ALA A 485 -6.46 23.01 8.79
N ALA A 486 -5.88 23.20 9.98
CA ALA A 486 -6.56 23.83 11.10
C ALA A 486 -6.82 25.34 10.84
N TYR A 487 -7.99 25.86 11.21
CA TYR A 487 -8.39 27.26 10.98
C TYR A 487 -8.69 28.07 12.25
#